data_AF-A0A960JAU5-F1
#
_entry.id   AF-A0A960JAU5-F1
#
_cell.length_a   1.000
_cell.length_b   1.000
_cell.length_c   1.000
_cell.angle_alpha   90.00
_cell.angle_beta   90.00
_cell.angle_gamma   90.00
#
_symmetry.space_group_name_H-M   'P 1'
#
loop_
_entity.id
_entity.type
_entity.pdbx_description
1 polymer ?
#
loop_
_entity_poly.entity_id
_entity_poly.type
_entity_poly.pdbx_seq_one_letter_code
_entity_poly.pdbx_strand_id
1 'polypeptide(L)'
;MIAAWIAKLRSLADRELPQRLRDGRRGEELAYRHLQREGYKVVARNYRSKSGKGEIDLLGWDGEMLACVEVKTRKNADFGRPEEFVGSEKQRHLIQAAHNYARRAKVDPARLRYDVVSVVLEPAPVIELYKDVFTERREPR
;
A
#
# COMPACT_ATOMS: atom_id res chain seq x y z
N MET A 1 -14.66 -12.11 23.06
CA MET A 1 -13.83 -13.01 23.89
C MET A 1 -12.80 -13.83 23.10
N ILE A 2 -12.95 -14.07 21.78
CA ILE A 2 -11.85 -14.63 20.94
C ILE A 2 -11.02 -13.51 20.27
N ALA A 3 -11.66 -12.48 19.71
CA ALA A 3 -10.97 -11.38 19.01
C ALA A 3 -9.97 -10.61 19.92
N ALA A 4 -10.34 -10.37 21.18
CA ALA A 4 -9.46 -9.72 22.15
C ALA A 4 -8.23 -10.58 22.50
N TRP A 5 -8.38 -11.90 22.52
CA TRP A 5 -7.29 -12.84 22.76
C TRP A 5 -6.34 -12.91 21.55
N ILE A 6 -6.88 -12.95 20.33
CA ILE A 6 -6.08 -12.87 19.08
C ILE A 6 -5.33 -11.53 19.00
N ALA A 7 -5.99 -10.42 19.35
CA ALA A 7 -5.35 -9.10 19.38
C ALA A 7 -4.22 -9.04 20.41
N LYS A 8 -4.42 -9.63 21.60
CA LYS A 8 -3.41 -9.72 22.65
C LYS A 8 -2.21 -10.56 22.22
N LEU A 9 -2.42 -11.72 21.59
CA LEU A 9 -1.35 -12.56 21.06
C LEU A 9 -0.55 -11.85 19.97
N ARG A 10 -1.24 -11.15 19.06
CA ARG A 10 -0.59 -10.36 18.01
C ARG A 10 0.25 -9.23 18.60
N SER A 11 -0.26 -8.55 19.63
CA SER A 11 0.49 -7.52 20.36
C SER A 11 1.72 -8.06 21.08
N LEU A 12 1.68 -9.28 21.61
CA LEU A 12 2.84 -9.91 22.24
C LEU A 12 3.90 -10.28 21.19
N ALA A 13 3.47 -10.90 20.08
CA ALA A 13 4.37 -11.22 18.97
C ALA A 13 4.99 -9.95 18.33
N ASP A 14 4.23 -8.86 18.21
CA ASP A 14 4.73 -7.60 17.67
C ASP A 14 5.85 -7.02 18.55
N ARG A 15 5.79 -7.16 19.89
CA ARG A 15 6.82 -6.64 20.82
C ARG A 15 8.19 -7.27 20.61
N GLU A 16 8.25 -8.50 20.11
CA GLU A 16 9.50 -9.22 19.85
C GLU A 16 10.11 -8.91 18.47
N LEU A 17 9.37 -8.22 17.58
CA LEU A 17 9.89 -7.86 16.26
C LEU A 17 10.89 -6.69 16.33
N PRO A 18 11.88 -6.64 15.42
CA PRO A 18 12.68 -5.44 15.21
C PRO A 18 11.81 -4.19 15.03
N GLN A 19 12.23 -3.06 15.60
CA GLN A 19 11.47 -1.80 15.60
C GLN A 19 10.96 -1.40 14.21
N ARG A 20 11.81 -1.52 13.19
CA ARG A 20 11.46 -1.20 11.79
C ARG A 20 10.24 -1.99 11.28
N LEU A 21 10.10 -3.26 11.67
CA LEU A 21 8.96 -4.08 11.25
C LEU A 21 7.68 -3.71 11.99
N ARG A 22 7.79 -3.35 13.28
CA ARG A 22 6.66 -2.82 14.05
C ARG A 22 6.16 -1.50 13.45
N ASP A 23 7.10 -0.60 13.14
CA ASP A 23 6.80 0.69 12.53
C ASP A 23 6.13 0.51 11.18
N GLY A 24 6.65 -0.40 10.33
CA GLY A 24 6.04 -0.75 9.05
C GLY A 24 4.59 -1.25 9.20
N ARG A 25 4.34 -2.21 10.10
CA ARG A 25 2.98 -2.71 10.38
C ARG A 25 2.04 -1.62 10.89
N ARG A 26 2.55 -0.75 11.77
CA ARG A 26 1.80 0.40 12.29
C ARG A 26 1.47 1.38 11.18
N GLY A 27 2.42 1.65 10.29
CA GLY A 27 2.23 2.50 9.11
C GLY A 27 1.18 1.94 8.15
N GLU A 28 1.25 0.65 7.81
CA GLU A 28 0.25 -0.04 6.98
C GLU A 28 -1.17 0.06 7.57
N GLU A 29 -1.30 -0.13 8.88
CA GLU A 29 -2.59 -0.02 9.57
C GLU A 29 -3.13 1.43 9.56
N LEU A 30 -2.25 2.41 9.76
CA LEU A 30 -2.62 3.82 9.69
C LEU A 30 -3.03 4.22 8.27
N ALA A 31 -2.27 3.79 7.26
CA ALA A 31 -2.57 4.00 5.85
C ALA A 31 -3.92 3.38 5.46
N TYR A 32 -4.17 2.12 5.86
CA TYR A 32 -5.46 1.46 5.65
C TYR A 32 -6.63 2.29 6.16
N ARG A 33 -6.56 2.74 7.41
CA ARG A 33 -7.62 3.57 8.02
C ARG A 33 -7.75 4.93 7.37
N HIS A 34 -6.62 5.53 6.96
CA HIS A 34 -6.64 6.81 6.24
C HIS A 34 -7.37 6.68 4.91
N LEU A 35 -7.01 5.69 4.09
CA LEU A 35 -7.70 5.41 2.82
C LEU A 35 -9.22 5.20 3.00
N GLN A 36 -9.64 4.50 4.05
CA GLN A 36 -11.07 4.35 4.34
C GLN A 36 -11.77 5.68 4.62
N ARG A 37 -11.10 6.62 5.32
CA ARG A 37 -11.65 7.96 5.56
C ARG A 37 -11.68 8.81 4.29
N GLU A 38 -10.72 8.61 3.40
CA GLU A 38 -10.68 9.20 2.05
C GLU A 38 -11.69 8.56 1.08
N GLY A 39 -12.52 7.62 1.54
CA GLY A 39 -13.59 7.00 0.75
C GLY A 39 -13.20 5.73 -0.01
N TYR A 40 -11.96 5.24 0.16
CA TYR A 40 -11.53 4.03 -0.52
C TYR A 40 -12.21 2.79 0.05
N LYS A 41 -12.71 1.94 -0.84
CA LYS A 41 -13.12 0.58 -0.50
C LYS A 41 -11.93 -0.37 -0.67
N VAL A 42 -11.16 -0.55 0.39
CA VAL A 42 -10.01 -1.48 0.40
C VAL A 42 -10.48 -2.93 0.25
N VAL A 43 -9.97 -3.61 -0.78
CA VAL A 43 -10.33 -4.99 -1.16
C VAL A 43 -9.24 -6.01 -0.87
N ALA A 44 -7.99 -5.58 -0.70
CA ALA A 44 -6.91 -6.46 -0.24
C ALA A 44 -5.83 -5.68 0.52
N ARG A 45 -5.13 -6.39 1.40
CA ARG A 45 -3.93 -5.93 2.12
C ARG A 45 -2.82 -6.95 1.90
N ASN A 46 -1.57 -6.51 1.78
CA ASN A 46 -0.38 -7.34 1.58
C ASN A 46 -0.57 -8.38 0.47
N TYR A 47 -1.12 -7.94 -0.67
CA TYR A 47 -1.37 -8.80 -1.81
C TYR A 47 -0.06 -9.22 -2.45
N ARG A 48 0.12 -10.51 -2.71
CA ARG A 48 1.28 -11.06 -3.42
C ARG A 48 0.82 -11.76 -4.69
N SER A 49 1.54 -11.53 -5.78
CA SER A 49 1.28 -12.23 -7.04
C SER A 49 1.58 -13.73 -6.90
N LYS A 50 0.92 -14.57 -7.71
CA LYS A 50 1.14 -16.04 -7.67
C LYS A 50 2.58 -16.44 -8.00
N SER A 51 3.31 -15.65 -8.79
CA SER A 51 4.71 -15.91 -9.12
C SER A 51 5.67 -15.54 -8.00
N GLY A 52 5.18 -14.93 -6.90
CA GLY A 52 5.99 -14.40 -5.81
C GLY A 52 6.76 -13.12 -6.18
N LYS A 53 6.72 -12.71 -7.46
CA LYS A 53 7.35 -11.50 -7.98
C LYS A 53 6.30 -10.40 -7.99
N GLY A 54 6.29 -9.57 -6.97
CA GLY A 54 5.38 -8.43 -6.83
C GLY A 54 4.45 -8.52 -5.63
N GLU A 55 4.47 -7.44 -4.85
CA GLU A 55 3.59 -7.22 -3.71
C GLU A 55 2.93 -5.85 -3.84
N ILE A 56 1.70 -5.74 -3.35
CA ILE A 56 0.98 -4.49 -3.20
C ILE A 56 0.51 -4.42 -1.75
N ASP A 57 0.89 -3.37 -1.03
CA ASP A 57 0.56 -3.22 0.38
C ASP A 57 -0.95 -3.08 0.59
N LEU A 58 -1.61 -2.23 -0.20
CA LEU A 58 -3.07 -2.07 -0.16
C LEU A 58 -3.65 -1.97 -1.59
N LEU A 59 -4.77 -2.65 -1.81
CA LEU A 59 -5.58 -2.51 -3.02
C LEU A 59 -6.96 -1.98 -2.61
N GLY A 60 -7.43 -0.91 -3.25
CA GLY A 60 -8.74 -0.34 -2.94
C GLY A 60 -9.38 0.39 -4.11
N TRP A 61 -10.71 0.38 -4.15
CA TRP A 61 -11.47 1.18 -5.10
C TRP A 61 -11.61 2.61 -4.60
N ASP A 62 -11.23 3.56 -5.45
CA ASP A 62 -11.51 4.99 -5.32
C ASP A 62 -12.37 5.40 -6.52
N GLY A 63 -13.69 5.48 -6.30
CA GLY A 63 -14.66 5.56 -7.39
C GLY A 63 -14.53 4.36 -8.34
N GLU A 64 -14.23 4.64 -9.61
CA GLU A 64 -14.05 3.62 -10.65
C GLU A 64 -12.61 3.12 -10.80
N MET A 65 -11.66 3.71 -10.06
CA MET A 65 -10.25 3.38 -10.16
C MET A 65 -9.87 2.34 -9.10
N LEU A 66 -9.20 1.28 -9.52
CA LEU A 66 -8.56 0.33 -8.62
C LEU A 66 -7.14 0.83 -8.31
N ALA A 67 -7.01 1.48 -7.15
CA ALA A 67 -5.75 1.99 -6.66
C ALA A 67 -4.90 0.87 -6.06
N CYS A 68 -3.68 0.75 -6.59
CA CYS A 68 -2.58 -0.04 -6.05
C CYS A 68 -1.72 0.89 -5.22
N VAL A 69 -1.77 0.72 -3.90
CA VAL A 69 -1.16 1.67 -2.95
C VAL A 69 0.06 1.06 -2.29
N GLU A 70 1.20 1.73 -2.42
CA GLU A 70 2.41 1.46 -1.64
C GLU A 70 2.40 2.30 -0.36
N VAL A 71 2.77 1.70 0.78
CA VAL A 71 2.85 2.40 2.06
C VAL A 71 4.30 2.64 2.45
N LYS A 72 4.66 3.91 2.65
CA LYS A 72 6.01 4.30 3.08
C LYS A 72 5.99 4.84 4.50
N THR A 73 6.48 4.03 5.43
CA THR A 73 6.71 4.48 6.81
C THR A 73 8.07 5.14 6.92
N ARG A 74 8.13 6.38 7.43
CA ARG A 74 9.35 7.17 7.59
C ARG A 74 9.48 7.71 9.01
N LYS A 75 10.73 8.01 9.40
CA LYS A 75 11.05 8.66 10.68
C LYS A 75 10.93 10.19 10.62
N ASN A 76 11.25 10.78 9.47
CA ASN A 76 11.27 12.23 9.27
C ASN A 76 10.39 12.62 8.08
N ALA A 77 9.92 13.87 8.08
CA ALA A 77 9.07 14.47 7.06
C ALA A 77 9.84 14.99 5.83
N ASP A 78 11.06 14.51 5.56
CA ASP A 78 11.73 14.87 4.30
C ASP A 78 11.03 14.16 3.14
N PHE A 79 10.25 14.93 2.40
CA PHE A 79 9.51 14.48 1.23
C PHE A 79 10.39 14.62 -0.01
N GLY A 80 10.70 13.48 -0.64
CA GLY A 80 11.16 13.47 -2.04
C GLY A 80 9.99 13.79 -2.98
N ARG A 81 10.27 13.94 -4.28
CA ARG A 81 9.20 14.16 -5.27
C ARG A 81 8.27 12.94 -5.35
N PRO A 82 6.98 13.11 -5.71
CA PRO A 82 6.05 12.00 -5.89
C PRO A 82 6.56 10.85 -6.77
N GLU A 83 7.24 11.20 -7.86
CA GLU A 83 7.84 10.25 -8.80
C GLU A 83 9.05 9.48 -8.19
N GLU A 84 9.70 10.06 -7.19
CA GLU A 84 10.80 9.42 -6.44
C GLU A 84 10.27 8.48 -5.34
N PHE A 85 8.96 8.49 -5.08
CA PHE A 85 8.40 7.59 -4.07
C PHE A 85 8.47 6.13 -4.49
N VAL A 86 8.48 5.81 -5.78
CA VAL A 86 8.54 4.41 -6.23
C VAL A 86 9.63 4.26 -7.27
N GLY A 87 10.74 3.62 -6.90
CA GLY A 87 11.83 3.33 -7.82
C GLY A 87 11.42 2.34 -8.93
N SER A 88 12.13 2.37 -10.06
CA SER A 88 11.77 1.63 -11.29
C SER A 88 11.59 0.12 -11.10
N GLU A 89 12.39 -0.52 -10.25
CA GLU A 89 12.22 -1.94 -9.91
C GLU A 89 10.90 -2.19 -9.17
N LYS A 90 10.58 -1.37 -8.17
CA LYS A 90 9.33 -1.47 -7.42
C LYS A 90 8.12 -1.14 -8.30
N GLN A 91 8.23 -0.18 -9.23
CA GLN A 91 7.19 0.08 -10.23
C GLN A 91 6.90 -1.17 -11.06
N ARG A 92 7.92 -1.86 -11.59
CA ARG A 92 7.74 -3.11 -12.34
C ARG A 92 7.03 -4.19 -11.51
N HIS A 93 7.40 -4.34 -10.25
CA HIS A 93 6.78 -5.31 -9.33
C HIS A 93 5.32 -4.97 -9.01
N LEU A 94 5.01 -3.69 -8.78
CA LEU A 94 3.64 -3.22 -8.57
C LEU A 94 2.78 -3.46 -9.81
N ILE A 95 3.27 -3.09 -11.00
CA ILE A 95 2.57 -3.31 -12.27
C ILE A 95 2.28 -4.79 -12.47
N GLN A 96 3.28 -5.66 -12.28
CA GLN A 96 3.08 -7.10 -12.44
C GLN A 96 2.04 -7.67 -11.46
N ALA A 97 2.07 -7.24 -10.19
CA ALA A 97 1.07 -7.65 -9.20
C ALA A 97 -0.33 -7.10 -9.53
N ALA A 98 -0.42 -5.85 -9.95
CA ALA A 98 -1.67 -5.17 -10.29
C ALA A 98 -2.37 -5.85 -11.47
N HIS A 99 -1.62 -6.14 -12.54
CA HIS A 99 -2.11 -6.90 -13.69
C HIS A 99 -2.53 -8.33 -13.34
N ASN A 100 -1.81 -8.99 -12.42
CA ASN A 100 -2.21 -10.31 -11.93
C ASN A 100 -3.56 -10.27 -11.20
N TYR A 101 -3.73 -9.29 -10.31
CA TYR A 101 -4.98 -9.08 -9.59
C TYR A 101 -6.11 -8.75 -10.56
N ALA A 102 -5.90 -7.78 -11.46
CA ALA A 102 -6.90 -7.32 -12.42
C ALA A 102 -7.42 -8.48 -13.29
N ARG A 103 -6.52 -9.31 -13.84
CA ARG A 103 -6.91 -10.51 -14.60
C ARG A 103 -7.78 -11.47 -13.78
N ARG A 104 -7.40 -11.74 -12.53
CA ARG A 104 -8.14 -12.65 -11.65
C ARG A 104 -9.51 -12.09 -11.25
N ALA A 105 -9.57 -10.78 -11.00
CA ALA A 105 -10.77 -10.07 -10.58
C ALA A 105 -11.65 -9.60 -11.75
N LYS A 106 -11.22 -9.84 -13.00
CA LYS A 106 -11.87 -9.36 -14.24
C LYS A 106 -12.05 -7.84 -14.26
N VAL A 107 -11.03 -7.12 -13.79
CA VAL A 107 -10.96 -5.66 -13.81
C VAL A 107 -10.22 -5.23 -15.08
N ASP A 108 -10.74 -4.21 -15.75
CA ASP A 108 -10.06 -3.56 -16.88
C ASP A 108 -8.74 -2.93 -16.40
N PRO A 109 -7.57 -3.30 -16.99
CA PRO A 109 -6.31 -2.67 -16.67
C PRO A 109 -6.30 -1.14 -16.81
N ALA A 110 -7.17 -0.56 -17.63
CA ALA A 110 -7.32 0.90 -17.76
C ALA A 110 -7.81 1.59 -16.46
N ARG A 111 -8.39 0.82 -15.52
CA ARG A 111 -8.83 1.30 -14.21
C ARG A 111 -7.74 1.20 -13.14
N LEU A 112 -6.55 0.69 -13.46
CA LEU A 112 -5.45 0.63 -12.51
C LEU A 112 -4.87 2.03 -12.30
N ARG A 113 -4.62 2.35 -11.03
CA ARG A 113 -3.92 3.57 -10.61
C ARG A 113 -2.86 3.20 -9.57
N TYR A 114 -1.76 3.94 -9.53
CA TYR A 114 -0.68 3.71 -8.57
C TYR A 114 -0.59 4.90 -7.61
N ASP A 115 -0.87 4.66 -6.34
CA ASP A 115 -0.88 5.66 -5.28
C ASP A 115 0.23 5.34 -4.25
N VAL A 116 0.61 6.34 -3.46
CA VAL A 116 1.49 6.17 -2.30
C VAL A 116 0.84 6.79 -1.08
N VAL A 117 0.89 6.09 0.04
CA VAL A 117 0.62 6.69 1.35
C VAL A 117 1.92 6.81 2.12
N SER A 118 2.31 8.05 2.43
CA SER A 118 3.44 8.34 3.31
C SER A 118 2.94 8.42 4.75
N VAL A 119 3.62 7.76 5.68
CA VAL A 119 3.31 7.78 7.10
C VAL A 119 4.57 8.15 7.89
N VAL A 120 4.54 9.30 8.54
CA VAL A 120 5.54 9.71 9.53
C VAL A 120 4.95 9.44 10.91
N LEU A 121 5.57 8.57 11.73
CA LEU A 121 4.94 8.09 12.97
C LEU A 121 5.11 9.02 14.18
N GLU A 122 6.17 9.82 14.20
CA GLU A 122 6.59 10.64 15.34
C GLU A 122 6.85 12.09 14.92
N PRO A 123 6.65 13.08 15.82
CA PRO A 123 6.14 12.95 17.19
C PRO A 123 4.64 12.63 17.27
N ALA A 124 3.88 12.95 16.22
CA ALA A 124 2.50 12.52 16.02
C ALA A 124 2.35 11.98 14.59
N PRO A 125 1.47 10.99 14.35
CA PRO A 125 1.31 10.46 13.00
C PRO A 125 0.84 11.52 12.01
N VAL A 126 1.65 11.77 10.97
CA VAL A 126 1.27 12.53 9.78
C VAL A 126 1.13 11.56 8.63
N ILE A 127 -0.01 11.63 7.93
CA ILE A 127 -0.35 10.72 6.84
C ILE A 127 -0.71 11.57 5.63
N GLU A 128 -0.07 11.28 4.51
CA GLU A 128 -0.30 11.96 3.24
C GLU A 128 -0.54 10.95 2.13
N LEU A 129 -1.57 11.21 1.34
CA LEU A 129 -1.96 10.41 0.18
C LEU A 129 -1.53 11.12 -1.10
N TYR A 130 -0.73 10.42 -1.90
CA TYR A 130 -0.31 10.84 -3.23
C TYR A 130 -0.96 9.93 -4.26
N LYS A 131 -1.86 10.48 -5.07
CA LYS A 131 -2.52 9.75 -6.16
C LYS A 131 -1.71 9.86 -7.44
N ASP A 132 -1.82 8.87 -8.31
CA ASP A 132 -1.22 8.90 -9.66
C ASP A 132 0.31 9.15 -9.65
N VAL A 133 1.03 8.53 -8.70
CA VAL A 133 2.48 8.80 -8.50
C VAL A 133 3.35 8.40 -9.69
N PHE A 134 2.88 7.44 -10.51
CA PHE A 134 3.46 7.11 -11.79
C PHE A 134 2.42 6.46 -12.70
N THR A 135 2.68 6.52 -14.01
CA THR A 135 1.89 5.85 -15.03
C THR A 135 2.68 4.72 -15.67
N GLU A 136 2.00 3.66 -16.08
CA GLU A 136 2.59 2.67 -16.98
C GLU A 136 2.99 3.37 -18.29
N ARG A 137 4.26 3.28 -18.68
CA ARG A 137 4.67 3.70 -20.02
C ARG A 137 3.91 2.84 -21.02
N ARG A 138 2.95 3.44 -21.73
CA ARG A 138 2.32 2.78 -22.87
C ARG A 138 3.33 2.84 -24.02
N GLU A 139 3.84 1.68 -24.44
CA GLU A 139 4.46 1.62 -25.76
C GLU A 139 3.41 2.06 -26.80
N PRO A 140 3.78 2.88 -27.80
CA PRO A 140 2.89 3.17 -28.91
C PRO A 140 2.47 1.84 -29.54
N ARG A 141 1.15 1.63 -29.70
CA ARG A 141 0.65 0.53 -30.53
C ARG A 141 1.01 0.75 -31.99
#